data_AF-A0AAV3ZI28-F1
#
_entry.id   AF-A0AAV3ZI28-F1
#
_cell.length_a   1.000
_cell.length_b   1.000
_cell.length_c   1.000
_cell.angle_alpha   90.00
_cell.angle_beta   90.00
_cell.angle_gamma   90.00
#
_symmetry.space_group_name_H-M   'P 1'
#
loop_
_entity.id
_entity.type
_entity.pdbx_description
1 polymer ?
#
loop_
_entity_poly.entity_id
_entity_poly.type
_entity_poly.pdbx_seq_one_letter_code
_entity_poly.pdbx_strand_id
1 'polypeptide(L)'
;MEVGSVHSLIERKLKNTPIFSPIEYLTIFRTSRASPRPYEVKSLNRCLFQNYGQVSTFKTIRPGRQKDDPTVNDLKCLKYSPDGELSYKLTFDEDWKCLPKARGQKPTSVHPTLLHTSQL
;
A
#
# COMPACT_ATOMS: atom_id res chain seq x y z
N MET A 1 22.46 14.79 -1.06
CA MET A 1 22.84 14.31 -2.40
C MET A 1 21.65 14.54 -3.29
N GLU A 2 21.81 15.25 -4.40
CA GLU A 2 20.70 15.51 -5.32
C GLU A 2 20.26 14.19 -5.97
N VAL A 3 18.96 13.98 -6.07
CA VAL A 3 18.34 12.73 -6.57
C VAL A 3 18.88 12.36 -7.96
N GLY A 4 19.17 13.35 -8.81
CA GLY A 4 19.74 13.13 -10.14
C GLY A 4 21.11 12.45 -10.13
N SER A 5 21.97 12.79 -9.15
CA SER A 5 23.33 12.22 -9.07
C SER A 5 23.34 10.73 -8.70
N VAL A 6 22.36 10.25 -7.92
CA VAL A 6 22.20 8.83 -7.57
C VAL A 6 21.75 8.04 -8.79
N HIS A 7 20.73 8.54 -9.49
CA HIS A 7 20.14 7.88 -10.64
C HIS A 7 21.18 7.69 -11.75
N SER A 8 21.97 8.73 -12.07
CA SER A 8 23.00 8.65 -13.13
C SER A 8 24.07 7.59 -12.84
N LEU A 9 24.50 7.42 -11.59
CA LEU A 9 25.52 6.43 -11.21
C LEU A 9 25.00 4.99 -11.33
N ILE A 10 23.76 4.77 -10.91
CA ILE A 10 23.09 3.47 -11.03
C ILE A 10 22.90 3.13 -12.51
N GLU A 11 22.37 4.05 -13.30
CA GLU A 11 22.11 3.85 -14.73
C GLU A 11 23.38 3.52 -15.52
N ARG A 12 24.50 4.24 -15.24
CA ARG A 12 25.80 3.96 -15.85
C ARG A 12 26.28 2.53 -15.57
N LYS A 13 25.99 2.00 -14.38
CA LYS A 13 26.40 0.64 -14.00
C LYS A 13 25.48 -0.43 -14.60
N LEU A 14 24.17 -0.16 -14.64
CA LEU A 14 23.18 -1.05 -15.25
C LEU A 14 23.45 -1.29 -16.75
N LYS A 15 23.78 -0.23 -17.51
CA LYS A 15 24.04 -0.35 -18.96
C LYS A 15 25.19 -1.30 -19.32
N ASN A 16 26.14 -1.51 -18.41
CA ASN A 16 27.35 -2.30 -18.65
C ASN A 16 27.34 -3.67 -17.93
N THR A 17 26.21 -4.05 -17.30
CA THR A 17 26.12 -5.27 -16.50
C THR A 17 24.94 -6.11 -16.99
N PRO A 18 25.15 -7.34 -17.50
CA PRO A 18 24.05 -8.25 -17.77
C PRO A 18 23.40 -8.68 -16.44
N ILE A 19 22.07 -8.71 -16.41
CA ILE A 19 21.29 -9.04 -15.22
C ILE A 19 20.52 -10.32 -15.49
N PHE A 20 20.85 -11.37 -14.75
CA PHE A 20 20.24 -12.69 -14.92
C PHE A 20 19.18 -12.96 -13.86
N SER A 21 19.22 -12.23 -12.74
CA SER A 21 18.26 -12.36 -11.65
C SER A 21 17.90 -11.01 -11.01
N PRO A 22 16.62 -10.79 -10.63
CA PRO A 22 16.21 -9.56 -9.92
C PRO A 22 16.96 -9.28 -8.61
N ILE A 23 17.54 -10.29 -7.97
CA ILE A 23 18.31 -10.09 -6.74
C ILE A 23 19.64 -9.35 -7.00
N GLU A 24 20.18 -9.46 -8.21
CA GLU A 24 21.47 -8.85 -8.60
C GLU A 24 21.40 -7.33 -8.63
N TYR A 25 20.21 -6.75 -8.82
CA TYR A 25 19.99 -5.31 -8.71
C TYR A 25 20.45 -4.75 -7.36
N LEU A 26 20.29 -5.50 -6.26
CA LEU A 26 20.74 -5.06 -4.94
C LEU A 26 22.27 -4.87 -4.90
N THR A 27 23.00 -5.80 -5.50
CA THR A 27 24.47 -5.75 -5.59
C THR A 27 24.90 -4.61 -6.51
N ILE A 28 24.24 -4.44 -7.66
CA ILE A 28 24.54 -3.36 -8.60
C ILE A 28 24.31 -2.00 -7.95
N PHE A 29 23.18 -1.81 -7.25
CA PHE A 29 22.86 -0.55 -6.58
C PHE A 29 23.85 -0.24 -5.45
N ARG A 30 24.19 -1.21 -4.59
CA ARG A 30 25.20 -1.00 -3.53
C ARG A 30 26.56 -0.59 -4.08
N THR A 31 26.95 -1.20 -5.20
CA THR A 31 28.28 -1.00 -5.79
C THR A 31 28.32 0.11 -6.83
N SER A 32 27.18 0.74 -7.17
CA SER A 32 27.10 1.86 -8.12
C SER A 32 27.81 3.11 -7.61
N ARG A 33 27.96 3.23 -6.29
CA ARG A 33 28.77 4.24 -5.62
C ARG A 33 29.70 3.54 -4.63
N ALA A 34 31.01 3.57 -4.87
CA ALA A 34 32.00 3.06 -3.93
C ALA A 34 32.57 4.17 -3.03
N SER A 35 32.69 5.39 -3.55
CA SER A 35 33.28 6.55 -2.86
C SER A 35 32.33 7.76 -2.90
N PRO A 36 32.28 8.62 -1.86
CA PRO A 36 32.95 8.48 -0.56
C PRO A 36 32.34 7.39 0.33
N ARG A 37 31.08 6.99 0.11
CA ARG A 37 30.41 5.89 0.84
C ARG A 37 29.39 5.15 -0.04
N PRO A 38 29.28 3.82 0.07
CA PRO A 38 28.23 3.04 -0.57
C PRO A 38 26.81 3.44 -0.17
N TYR A 39 25.84 3.14 -1.04
CA TYR A 39 24.43 3.30 -0.70
C TYR A 39 23.95 2.20 0.23
N GLU A 40 23.09 2.56 1.18
CA GLU A 40 22.29 1.58 1.91
C GLU A 40 21.14 1.13 1.00
N VAL A 41 21.21 -0.12 0.55
CA VAL A 41 20.18 -0.72 -0.30
C VAL A 41 19.46 -1.80 0.50
N LYS A 42 18.18 -1.55 0.77
CA LYS A 42 17.29 -2.47 1.48
C LYS A 42 16.48 -3.27 0.47
N SER A 43 16.46 -4.60 0.64
CA SER A 43 15.52 -5.44 -0.07
C SER A 43 14.12 -5.23 0.51
N LEU A 44 13.12 -5.15 -0.35
CA LEU A 44 11.73 -5.13 0.09
C LEU A 44 11.36 -6.54 0.56
N ASN A 45 11.22 -6.70 1.86
CA ASN A 45 10.73 -7.93 2.47
C ASN A 45 9.27 -7.76 2.87
N ARG A 46 8.55 -8.87 3.06
CA ARG A 46 7.16 -8.85 3.53
C ARG A 46 6.96 -8.02 4.81
N CYS A 47 8.01 -7.92 5.64
CA CYS A 47 8.00 -7.13 6.89
C CYS A 47 7.94 -5.61 6.67
N LEU A 48 8.25 -5.11 5.47
CA LEU A 48 8.18 -3.68 5.16
C LEU A 48 6.74 -3.24 4.85
N PHE A 49 5.87 -4.19 4.51
CA PHE A 49 4.48 -3.90 4.20
C PHE A 49 3.65 -3.96 5.48
N GLN A 50 2.88 -2.90 5.74
CA GLN A 50 1.94 -2.86 6.86
C GLN A 50 0.93 -4.01 6.72
N ASN A 51 0.75 -4.79 7.80
CA ASN A 51 -0.20 -5.89 7.81
C ASN A 51 -1.63 -5.37 8.08
N TYR A 52 -2.35 -5.06 7.01
CA TYR A 52 -3.76 -4.67 7.09
C TYR A 52 -4.73 -5.83 7.37
N GLY A 53 -4.25 -7.08 7.41
CA GLY A 53 -5.07 -8.23 7.79
C GLY A 53 -5.60 -8.16 9.22
N GLN A 54 -4.92 -7.43 10.10
CA GLN A 54 -5.36 -7.18 11.49
C GLN A 54 -6.31 -5.97 11.60
N VAL A 55 -6.46 -5.19 10.53
CA VAL A 55 -7.22 -3.92 10.47
C VAL A 55 -8.61 -4.15 9.86
N SER A 56 -9.10 -5.39 9.80
CA SER A 56 -10.36 -5.70 9.09
C SER A 56 -11.59 -5.26 9.89
N THR A 57 -11.92 -3.97 9.87
CA THR A 57 -13.22 -3.45 10.34
C THR A 57 -14.37 -4.00 9.49
N PHE A 58 -14.11 -4.28 8.20
CA PHE A 58 -15.07 -4.87 7.28
C PHE A 58 -14.46 -6.10 6.61
N LYS A 59 -15.19 -7.23 6.63
CA LYS A 59 -14.80 -8.47 5.94
C LYS A 59 -15.13 -8.44 4.44
N THR A 60 -16.11 -7.62 4.07
CA THR A 60 -16.60 -7.47 2.70
C THR A 60 -17.07 -6.05 2.50
N ILE A 61 -16.93 -5.56 1.27
CA ILE A 61 -17.51 -4.29 0.81
C ILE A 61 -18.84 -4.53 0.06
N ARG A 62 -19.41 -5.73 0.14
CA ARG A 62 -20.69 -6.04 -0.50
C ARG A 62 -21.84 -5.29 0.20
N PRO A 63 -22.66 -4.50 -0.52
CA PRO A 63 -23.79 -3.79 0.07
C PRO A 63 -24.84 -4.68 0.70
N GLY A 64 -25.24 -5.76 0.02
CA GLY A 64 -26.26 -6.67 0.53
C GLY A 64 -25.76 -8.07 0.85
N ARG A 65 -26.65 -8.88 1.42
CA ARG A 65 -26.34 -10.19 2.02
C ARG A 65 -27.05 -11.35 1.34
N GLN A 66 -28.20 -11.10 0.72
CA GLN A 66 -29.07 -12.13 0.16
C GLN A 66 -28.77 -12.39 -1.32
N LYS A 67 -29.46 -13.37 -1.91
CA LYS A 67 -29.54 -13.53 -3.36
C LYS A 67 -30.35 -12.36 -3.90
N ASP A 68 -29.95 -11.78 -5.04
CA ASP A 68 -30.56 -10.59 -5.68
C ASP A 68 -30.24 -9.24 -5.02
N ASP A 69 -29.54 -9.23 -3.89
CA ASP A 69 -29.00 -8.03 -3.27
C ASP A 69 -27.80 -7.45 -4.06
N PRO A 70 -27.61 -6.11 -4.08
CA PRO A 70 -26.50 -5.45 -4.76
C PRO A 70 -25.15 -6.02 -4.33
N THR A 71 -24.31 -6.24 -5.34
CA THR A 71 -22.99 -6.84 -5.22
C THR A 71 -21.89 -5.79 -5.28
N VAL A 72 -20.64 -6.22 -5.12
CA VAL A 72 -19.48 -5.32 -5.22
C VAL A 72 -19.39 -4.67 -6.61
N ASN A 73 -19.87 -5.33 -7.65
CA ASN A 73 -19.83 -4.83 -9.02
C ASN A 73 -20.80 -3.67 -9.27
N ASP A 74 -21.83 -3.54 -8.43
CA ASP A 74 -22.86 -2.51 -8.54
C ASP A 74 -22.45 -1.19 -7.86
N LEU A 75 -21.32 -1.19 -7.15
CA LEU A 75 -20.78 -0.01 -6.48
C LEU A 75 -20.26 1.01 -7.49
N LYS A 76 -20.64 2.28 -7.29
CA LYS A 76 -20.09 3.41 -8.04
C LYS A 76 -19.17 4.28 -7.22
N CYS A 77 -19.48 4.45 -5.93
CA CYS A 77 -18.68 5.26 -5.03
C CYS A 77 -18.54 4.62 -3.65
N LEU A 78 -17.37 4.81 -3.05
CA LEU A 78 -17.06 4.44 -1.67
C LEU A 78 -16.50 5.66 -0.93
N LYS A 79 -16.96 5.89 0.29
CA LYS A 79 -16.49 6.93 1.18
C LYS A 79 -16.00 6.32 2.48
N TYR A 80 -14.72 6.54 2.77
CA TYR A 80 -14.07 6.13 4.01
C TYR A 80 -14.09 7.30 4.99
N SER A 81 -14.71 7.12 6.15
CA SER A 81 -14.67 8.09 7.24
C SER A 81 -13.55 7.74 8.22
N PRO A 82 -12.89 8.73 8.84
CA PRO A 82 -11.84 8.49 9.85
C PRO A 82 -12.36 7.72 11.07
N ASP A 83 -13.68 7.77 11.33
CA ASP A 83 -14.35 7.04 12.41
C ASP A 83 -14.49 5.52 12.16
N GLY A 84 -13.99 5.02 11.03
CA GLY A 84 -14.11 3.61 10.65
C GLY A 84 -15.50 3.25 10.12
N GLU A 85 -16.22 4.22 9.58
CA GLU A 85 -17.44 4.01 8.81
C GLU A 85 -17.14 3.99 7.31
N LEU A 86 -17.81 3.06 6.61
CA LEU A 86 -17.73 2.94 5.17
C LEU A 86 -19.13 3.20 4.61
N SER A 87 -19.26 4.20 3.75
CA SER A 87 -20.50 4.49 3.05
C SER A 87 -20.33 4.24 1.56
N TYR A 88 -21.43 3.90 0.88
CA TYR A 88 -21.44 3.57 -0.54
C TYR A 88 -22.58 4.27 -1.28
N LYS A 89 -22.44 4.35 -2.60
CA LYS A 89 -23.51 4.70 -3.55
C LYS A 89 -23.57 3.70 -4.69
N LEU A 90 -24.78 3.37 -5.14
CA LEU A 90 -25.04 2.54 -6.32
C LEU A 90 -25.24 3.38 -7.59
N THR A 91 -25.67 4.63 -7.43
CA THR A 91 -25.80 5.64 -8.49
C THR A 91 -25.15 6.94 -8.03
N PHE A 92 -24.79 7.85 -8.93
CA PHE A 92 -24.09 9.08 -8.55
C PHE A 92 -25.00 10.06 -7.78
N ASP A 93 -26.30 10.03 -8.07
CA ASP A 93 -27.30 10.97 -7.56
C ASP A 93 -27.91 10.55 -6.20
N GLU A 94 -27.74 9.27 -5.80
CA GLU A 94 -28.24 8.79 -4.51
C GLU A 94 -27.46 9.36 -3.31
N ASP A 95 -28.14 9.44 -2.17
CA ASP A 95 -27.49 9.71 -0.89
C ASP A 95 -26.57 8.59 -0.44
N TRP A 96 -25.58 8.94 0.37
CA TRP A 96 -24.63 7.97 0.94
C TRP A 96 -25.34 7.00 1.88
N LYS A 97 -25.21 5.70 1.60
CA LYS A 97 -25.73 4.63 2.46
C LYS A 97 -24.59 3.98 3.24
N CYS A 98 -24.78 3.73 4.53
CA CYS A 98 -23.77 3.04 5.33
C CYS A 98 -23.71 1.54 4.99
N LEU A 99 -22.49 1.02 4.85
CA LEU A 99 -22.25 -0.39 4.56
C LEU A 99 -22.56 -1.24 5.81
N PRO A 100 -23.34 -2.33 5.71
CA PRO A 100 -23.70 -3.13 6.88
C PRO A 100 -22.49 -3.84 7.50
N LYS A 101 -22.17 -3.48 8.75
CA LYS A 101 -21.15 -4.16 9.59
C LYS A 101 -21.66 -5.54 10.06
N ALA A 102 -20.75 -6.50 10.22
CA ALA A 102 -21.09 -7.77 10.89
C ALA A 102 -21.30 -7.51 12.39
N ARG A 103 -22.30 -8.18 13.01
CA ARG A 103 -22.54 -8.02 14.46
C ARG A 103 -21.30 -8.46 15.24
N GLY A 104 -20.81 -7.62 16.14
CA GLY A 104 -19.68 -7.90 17.03
C GLY A 104 -18.31 -7.37 16.59
N GLN A 105 -18.20 -6.72 15.43
CA GLN A 105 -16.95 -6.05 15.03
C GLN A 105 -16.84 -4.69 15.73
N LYS A 106 -15.97 -4.59 16.75
CA LYS A 106 -15.56 -3.30 17.29
C LYS A 106 -14.71 -2.58 16.23
N PRO A 107 -14.91 -1.28 15.98
CA PRO A 107 -13.99 -0.53 15.15
C PRO A 107 -12.62 -0.53 15.84
N THR A 108 -11.66 -1.27 15.29
CA THR A 108 -10.27 -1.14 15.71
C THR A 108 -9.83 0.25 15.26
N SER A 109 -9.66 1.21 16.18
CA SER A 109 -9.12 2.52 15.81
C SER A 109 -7.67 2.32 15.38
N VAL A 110 -7.44 2.27 14.07
CA VAL A 110 -6.09 2.14 13.53
C VAL A 110 -5.66 3.54 13.16
N HIS A 111 -4.94 4.20 14.06
CA HIS A 111 -4.09 5.30 13.62
C HIS A 111 -3.11 4.71 12.59
N PRO A 112 -3.00 5.28 11.38
CA PRO A 112 -2.05 4.79 10.40
C PRO A 112 -0.67 4.78 11.05
N THR A 113 -0.06 3.60 11.11
CA THR A 113 1.30 3.47 11.62
C THR A 113 2.19 4.31 10.73
N LEU A 114 2.95 5.25 11.32
CA LEU A 114 3.91 6.06 10.59
C LEU A 114 4.87 5.11 9.87
N LEU A 115 4.84 5.11 8.53
CA LEU A 115 5.67 4.25 7.69
C LEU A 115 7.17 4.55 7.85
N HIS A 116 7.49 5.67 8.49
CA HIS A 116 8.84 6.08 8.85
C HIS A 116 8.84 6.63 10.28
N THR A 117 9.24 5.82 11.24
CA THR A 117 9.82 6.37 12.47
C THR A 117 11.22 6.84 12.08
N SER A 118 11.37 8.15 11.88
CA SER A 118 12.69 8.76 11.76
C SER A 118 13.46 8.48 13.05
N GLN A 119 14.24 7.40 13.07
CA GLN A 119 15.31 7.26 14.05
C GLN A 119 16.37 8.29 13.65
N LEU A 120 16.38 9.39 14.40
CA LEU A 120 17.50 10.31 14.50
C LEU A 120 18.70 9.59 15.16
#